data_AF-A0A7L3VJZ3-F1
#
_entry.id   AF-A0A7L3VJZ3-F1
#
_cell.length_a   1.000
_cell.length_b   1.000
_cell.length_c   1.000
_cell.angle_alpha   90.00
_cell.angle_beta   90.00
_cell.angle_gamma   90.00
#
_symmetry.space_group_name_H-M   'P 1'
#
loop_
_entity.id
_entity.type
_entity.pdbx_description
1 polymer ?
#
loop_
_entity_poly.entity_id
_entity_poly.type
_entity_poly.pdbx_seq_one_letter_code
_entity_poly.pdbx_strand_id
1 'polypeptide(L)'
;SFALKCLISLSTLILLGLIVMYHAREIQLFMVDNGADDWRIAMTSERVFFIALELLVCAIHPIPGQYLFTWTARLAFTYAASVAHADVDIILSIPMFLRLYLIGRVMLLHSKLFTDASSRSIGALNKINFNTRFVMKTLMTICPGTVLLVFSISSWIIAAWTVRVCERYHDKQEVTSNFLGAMWLISITFLSIGYGDMVPHTYCGKGVCLLTGIMGAGCTALVVAVVARKLELTKAEKHVHNFMMDTQLTKRVKNAAANVLRETWLIYKHTKLVKKIDHAKVRTHQRKFLQAIHQ
;
A
#
# COMPACT_ATOMS: atom_id res chain seq x y z
N SER A 1 6.03 -33.63 10.41
CA SER A 1 7.25 -34.17 11.04
C SER A 1 7.33 -33.67 12.48
N PHE A 2 7.48 -34.56 13.45
CA PHE A 2 7.57 -34.21 14.88
C PHE A 2 8.77 -33.31 15.18
N ALA A 3 9.94 -33.60 14.58
CA ALA A 3 11.16 -32.82 14.75
C ALA A 3 10.98 -31.33 14.39
N LEU A 4 10.23 -31.04 13.32
CA LEU A 4 9.96 -29.67 12.89
C LEU A 4 9.08 -28.91 13.90
N LYS A 5 8.10 -29.58 14.51
CA LYS A 5 7.27 -28.98 15.58
C LYS A 5 8.08 -28.70 16.85
N CYS A 6 8.99 -29.60 17.22
CA CYS A 6 9.91 -29.38 18.32
C CYS A 6 10.83 -28.19 18.05
N LEU A 7 11.36 -28.06 16.83
CA LEU A 7 12.21 -26.93 16.45
C LEU A 7 11.44 -25.60 16.48
N ILE A 8 10.20 -25.59 15.99
CA ILE A 8 9.32 -24.42 16.10
C ILE A 8 9.14 -24.05 17.57
N SER A 9 8.80 -25.00 18.43
CA SER A 9 8.55 -24.76 19.87
C SER A 9 9.80 -24.29 20.62
N LEU A 10 10.97 -24.80 20.25
CA LEU A 10 12.24 -24.32 20.80
C LEU A 10 12.50 -22.87 20.36
N SER A 11 12.29 -22.57 19.08
CA SER A 11 12.49 -21.21 18.54
C SER A 11 11.53 -20.19 19.14
N THR A 12 10.29 -20.59 19.44
CA THR A 12 9.30 -19.72 20.10
C THR A 12 9.66 -19.45 21.54
N LEU A 13 10.16 -20.45 22.27
CA LEU A 13 10.65 -20.25 23.63
C LEU A 13 11.84 -19.28 23.67
N ILE A 14 12.78 -19.42 22.73
CA ILE A 14 13.89 -18.47 22.57
C ILE A 14 13.36 -17.07 22.26
N LEU A 15 12.41 -16.94 21.32
CA LEU A 15 11.80 -15.65 20.96
C LEU A 15 11.13 -14.98 22.17
N LEU A 16 10.35 -15.72 22.97
CA LEU A 16 9.71 -15.19 24.17
C LEU A 16 10.74 -14.70 25.19
N GLY A 17 11.82 -15.45 25.40
CA GLY A 17 12.94 -15.02 26.24
C GLY A 17 13.58 -13.72 25.75
N LEU A 18 13.76 -13.57 24.44
CA LEU A 18 14.30 -12.35 23.83
C LEU A 18 13.34 -11.15 23.98
N ILE A 19 12.03 -11.35 23.88
CA ILE A 19 11.02 -10.30 24.09
C ILE A 19 11.03 -9.82 25.56
N VAL A 20 11.10 -10.76 26.51
CA VAL A 20 11.22 -10.41 27.94
C VAL A 20 12.52 -9.64 28.19
N MET A 21 13.65 -10.09 27.64
CA MET A 21 14.93 -9.39 27.76
C MET A 21 14.89 -8.00 27.13
N TYR A 22 14.21 -7.85 25.99
CA TYR A 22 14.00 -6.56 25.34
C TYR A 22 13.26 -5.57 26.25
N HIS A 23 12.12 -5.98 26.83
CA HIS A 23 11.38 -5.11 27.75
C HIS A 23 12.14 -4.85 29.06
N ALA A 24 12.94 -5.80 29.54
CA ALA A 24 13.82 -5.55 30.68
C ALA A 24 14.86 -4.44 30.37
N ARG A 25 15.44 -4.43 29.17
CA ARG A 25 16.34 -3.35 28.73
C ARG A 25 15.62 -2.03 28.52
N GLU A 26 14.41 -2.07 27.98
CA GLU A 26 13.57 -0.87 27.82
C GLU A 26 13.25 -0.22 29.18
N ILE A 27 12.91 -1.03 30.19
CA ILE A 27 12.68 -0.55 31.57
C ILE A 27 13.96 0.01 32.17
N GLN A 28 15.12 -0.64 31.96
CA GLN A 28 16.41 -0.12 32.42
C GLN A 28 16.76 1.23 31.79
N LEU A 29 16.51 1.40 30.48
CA LEU A 29 16.71 2.69 29.83
C LEU A 29 15.81 3.77 30.43
N PHE A 30 14.53 3.45 30.66
CA PHE A 30 13.61 4.40 31.30
C PHE A 30 14.05 4.79 32.72
N MET A 31 14.56 3.85 33.50
CA MET A 31 15.09 4.11 34.85
C MET A 31 16.29 5.05 34.80
N VAL A 32 17.25 4.81 33.89
CA VAL A 32 18.45 5.64 33.72
C VAL A 32 18.08 7.05 33.26
N ASP A 33 17.16 7.18 32.30
CA ASP A 33 16.73 8.49 31.77
C ASP A 33 16.01 9.35 32.83
N ASN A 34 15.36 8.72 33.82
CA ASN A 34 14.62 9.41 34.88
C ASN A 34 15.32 9.39 36.26
N GLY A 35 16.51 8.78 36.36
CA GLY A 35 17.23 8.65 37.63
C GLY A 35 16.48 7.87 38.71
N ALA A 36 15.66 6.88 38.33
CA ALA A 36 14.87 6.07 39.26
C ALA A 36 15.59 4.74 39.55
N ASP A 37 15.77 4.41 40.84
CA ASP A 37 16.42 3.16 41.26
C ASP A 37 15.46 1.96 41.32
N ASP A 38 14.16 2.20 41.48
CA ASP A 38 13.13 1.18 41.66
C ASP A 38 12.35 0.90 40.36
N TRP A 39 12.53 -0.29 39.79
CA TRP A 39 11.88 -0.71 38.53
C TRP A 39 10.35 -0.75 38.61
N ARG A 40 9.80 -0.89 39.82
CA ARG A 40 8.36 -0.90 40.06
C ARG A 40 7.70 0.42 39.66
N ILE A 41 8.43 1.52 39.78
CA ILE A 41 7.96 2.86 39.40
C ILE A 41 7.78 2.96 37.88
N ALA A 42 8.63 2.25 37.11
CA ALA A 42 8.53 2.19 35.65
C ALA A 42 7.45 1.22 35.15
N MET A 43 6.93 0.34 36.02
CA MET A 43 5.99 -0.71 35.64
C MET A 43 4.54 -0.27 35.84
N THR A 44 3.94 0.29 34.80
CA THR A 44 2.51 0.66 34.79
C THR A 44 1.62 -0.53 34.39
N SER A 45 0.38 -0.56 34.86
CA SER A 45 -0.59 -1.62 34.49
C SER A 45 -0.82 -1.72 32.99
N GLU A 46 -0.79 -0.58 32.29
CA GLU A 46 -0.89 -0.52 30.83
C GLU A 46 0.32 -1.20 30.16
N ARG A 47 1.55 -0.93 30.63
CA ARG A 47 2.77 -1.56 30.11
C ARG A 47 2.74 -3.07 30.34
N VAL A 48 2.35 -3.53 31.54
CA VAL A 48 2.22 -4.96 31.85
C VAL A 48 1.21 -5.63 30.92
N PHE A 49 0.06 -5.00 30.69
CA PHE A 49 -0.96 -5.50 29.78
C PHE A 49 -0.44 -5.68 28.35
N PHE A 50 0.27 -4.68 27.80
CA PHE A 50 0.83 -4.78 26.46
C PHE A 50 1.94 -5.83 26.35
N ILE A 51 2.82 -5.94 27.36
CA ILE A 51 3.84 -7.00 27.40
C ILE A 51 3.18 -8.39 27.44
N ALA A 52 2.15 -8.57 28.28
CA ALA A 52 1.42 -9.84 28.37
C ALA A 52 0.73 -10.21 27.05
N LEU A 53 0.10 -9.23 26.38
CA LEU A 53 -0.53 -9.42 25.08
C LEU A 53 0.52 -9.78 24.01
N GLU A 54 1.68 -9.12 24.02
CA GLU A 54 2.78 -9.40 23.09
C GLU A 54 3.32 -10.83 23.25
N LEU A 55 3.53 -11.26 24.50
CA LEU A 55 3.95 -12.62 24.82
C LEU A 55 2.88 -13.64 24.40
N LEU A 56 1.60 -13.36 24.64
CA LEU A 56 0.50 -14.24 24.23
C LEU A 56 0.48 -14.44 22.71
N VAL A 57 0.56 -13.35 21.94
CA VAL A 57 0.59 -13.42 20.46
C VAL A 57 1.81 -14.20 19.97
N CYS A 58 2.98 -13.98 20.59
CA CYS A 58 4.21 -14.69 20.20
C CYS A 58 4.24 -16.14 20.69
N ALA A 59 3.46 -16.50 21.71
CA ALA A 59 3.36 -17.86 22.22
C ALA A 59 2.51 -18.77 21.34
N ILE A 60 1.64 -18.25 20.45
CA ILE A 60 0.81 -19.10 19.58
C ILE A 60 1.70 -19.77 18.51
N HIS A 61 1.80 -21.10 18.56
CA HIS A 61 2.51 -21.94 17.59
C HIS A 61 1.96 -23.38 17.60
N PRO A 62 2.18 -24.18 16.55
CA PRO A 62 1.83 -25.59 16.55
C PRO A 62 2.70 -26.37 17.56
N ILE A 63 2.08 -26.83 18.64
CA ILE A 63 2.71 -27.59 19.72
C ILE A 63 3.01 -29.02 19.23
N PRO A 64 4.15 -29.65 19.61
CA PRO A 64 4.46 -31.03 19.27
C PRO A 64 3.38 -31.97 19.82
N GLY A 65 2.66 -32.60 18.90
CA GLY A 65 1.56 -33.53 19.19
C GLY A 65 0.74 -33.81 17.94
N GLN A 66 -0.18 -34.76 18.01
CA GLN A 66 -1.18 -35.01 16.97
C GLN A 66 -2.55 -34.64 17.52
N TYR A 67 -2.97 -33.41 17.25
CA TYR A 67 -4.28 -32.90 17.65
C TYR A 67 -5.12 -32.73 16.40
N LEU A 68 -6.17 -33.53 16.31
CA LEU A 68 -7.11 -33.52 15.18
C LEU A 68 -8.41 -32.86 15.62
N PHE A 69 -9.01 -32.10 14.71
CA PHE A 69 -10.38 -31.60 14.88
C PHE A 69 -11.21 -31.92 13.63
N THR A 70 -12.52 -32.06 13.81
CA THR A 70 -13.46 -32.26 12.71
C THR A 70 -13.79 -30.93 12.07
N TRP A 71 -13.33 -30.71 10.84
CA TRP A 71 -13.61 -29.49 10.08
C TRP A 71 -14.72 -29.72 9.06
N THR A 72 -15.85 -29.04 9.27
CA THR A 72 -16.97 -29.02 8.33
C THR A 72 -16.91 -27.78 7.43
N ALA A 73 -17.05 -27.97 6.12
CA ALA A 73 -17.16 -26.91 5.13
C ALA A 73 -18.30 -27.20 4.14
N ARG A 74 -18.78 -26.18 3.42
CA ARG A 74 -19.75 -26.33 2.34
C ARG A 74 -19.09 -25.99 1.02
N LEU A 75 -19.14 -26.90 0.05
CA LEU A 75 -18.59 -26.67 -1.29
C LEU A 75 -19.31 -25.50 -1.96
N ALA A 76 -18.57 -24.64 -2.66
CA ALA A 76 -19.09 -23.38 -3.20
C ALA A 76 -20.17 -23.55 -4.28
N PHE A 77 -20.13 -24.65 -5.05
CA PHE A 77 -21.05 -24.87 -6.18
C PHE A 77 -22.19 -25.84 -5.85
N THR A 78 -21.89 -26.95 -5.17
CA THR A 78 -22.89 -28.00 -4.87
C THR A 78 -23.57 -27.81 -3.52
N TYR A 79 -23.08 -26.90 -2.67
CA TYR A 79 -23.51 -26.69 -1.29
C TYR A 79 -23.47 -27.97 -0.42
N ALA A 80 -22.82 -29.03 -0.90
CA ALA A 80 -22.66 -30.27 -0.19
C ALA A 80 -21.76 -30.06 1.02
N ALA A 81 -22.14 -30.68 2.15
CA ALA A 81 -21.29 -30.70 3.33
C ALA A 81 -20.08 -31.60 3.06
N SER A 82 -18.88 -31.06 3.29
CA SER A 82 -17.64 -31.82 3.31
C SER A 82 -17.05 -31.77 4.71
N VAL A 83 -16.80 -32.95 5.26
CA VAL A 83 -16.23 -33.14 6.58
C VAL A 83 -14.85 -33.75 6.39
N ALA A 84 -13.84 -33.11 6.97
CA ALA A 84 -12.47 -33.58 6.96
C ALA A 84 -11.89 -33.55 8.36
N HIS A 85 -11.04 -34.52 8.70
CA HIS A 85 -10.23 -34.47 9.90
C HIS A 85 -8.98 -33.64 9.59
N ALA A 86 -8.89 -32.46 10.19
CA ALA A 86 -7.82 -31.52 9.96
C ALA A 86 -6.94 -31.38 11.20
N ASP A 87 -5.65 -31.12 10.96
CA ASP A 87 -4.69 -30.88 12.03
C ASP A 87 -4.92 -29.50 12.66
N VAL A 88 -5.00 -29.45 13.99
CA VAL A 88 -5.12 -28.17 14.74
C VAL A 88 -3.93 -27.23 14.44
N ASP A 89 -2.79 -27.79 14.01
CA ASP A 89 -1.61 -27.05 13.57
C ASP A 89 -1.93 -25.98 12.52
N ILE A 90 -2.92 -26.24 11.65
CA ILE A 90 -3.33 -25.31 10.59
C ILE A 90 -3.82 -24.01 11.21
N ILE A 91 -4.77 -24.11 12.14
CA ILE A 91 -5.35 -22.95 12.82
C ILE A 91 -4.29 -22.23 13.65
N LEU A 92 -3.37 -22.96 14.29
CA LEU A 92 -2.29 -22.37 15.08
C LEU A 92 -1.16 -21.75 14.23
N SER A 93 -1.01 -22.17 12.97
CA SER A 93 0.01 -21.65 12.06
C SER A 93 -0.34 -20.27 11.48
N ILE A 94 -1.62 -19.96 11.30
CA ILE A 94 -2.05 -18.67 10.72
C ILE A 94 -1.70 -17.48 11.64
N PRO A 95 -1.98 -17.51 12.96
CA PRO A 95 -1.57 -16.46 13.88
C PRO A 95 -0.05 -16.27 13.99
N MET A 96 0.78 -17.21 13.53
CA MET A 96 2.23 -17.00 13.52
C MET A 96 2.65 -15.81 12.65
N PHE A 97 1.85 -15.45 11.62
CA PHE A 97 2.11 -14.24 10.82
C PHE A 97 1.89 -12.95 11.61
N LEU A 98 1.16 -12.96 12.73
CA LEU A 98 1.04 -11.79 13.59
C LEU A 98 2.43 -11.34 14.06
N ARG A 99 3.38 -12.26 14.25
CA ARG A 99 4.77 -11.96 14.65
C ARG A 99 5.53 -11.05 13.66
N LEU A 100 5.02 -10.84 12.46
CA LEU A 100 5.59 -9.89 11.50
C LEU A 100 5.64 -8.44 12.04
N TYR A 101 4.88 -8.09 13.08
CA TYR A 101 5.02 -6.79 13.75
C TYR A 101 6.45 -6.54 14.27
N LEU A 102 7.19 -7.60 14.63
CA LEU A 102 8.57 -7.52 15.10
C LEU A 102 9.51 -6.92 14.04
N ILE A 103 9.22 -7.12 12.75
CA ILE A 103 9.99 -6.51 11.65
C ILE A 103 9.96 -4.99 11.75
N GLY A 104 8.78 -4.41 12.05
CA GLY A 104 8.63 -2.96 12.24
C GLY A 104 9.46 -2.44 13.41
N ARG A 105 9.55 -3.21 14.51
CA ARG A 105 10.39 -2.89 15.66
C ARG A 105 11.88 -2.93 15.32
N VAL A 106 12.34 -4.00 14.65
CA VAL A 106 13.74 -4.16 14.22
C VAL A 106 14.15 -3.05 13.25
N MET A 107 13.28 -2.71 12.30
CA MET A 107 13.52 -1.63 11.34
C MET A 107 13.69 -0.28 12.02
N LEU A 108 12.89 0.01 13.06
CA LEU A 108 13.02 1.24 13.85
C LEU A 108 14.34 1.27 14.63
N LEU A 109 14.72 0.14 15.25
CA LEU A 109 15.93 0.05 16.07
C LEU A 109 17.23 0.11 15.26
N HIS A 110 17.26 -0.43 14.04
CA HIS A 110 18.47 -0.46 13.21
C HIS A 110 18.59 0.70 12.21
N SER A 111 17.53 1.48 12.01
CA SER A 111 17.59 2.63 11.12
C SER A 111 18.41 3.75 11.75
N LYS A 112 19.62 3.98 11.20
CA LYS A 112 20.51 5.08 11.59
C LYS A 112 19.83 6.45 11.57
N LEU A 113 18.84 6.63 10.70
CA LEU A 113 18.05 7.88 10.62
C LEU A 113 17.28 8.18 11.92
N PHE A 114 16.76 7.16 12.60
CA PHE A 114 15.92 7.33 13.80
C PHE A 114 16.68 7.09 15.11
N THR A 115 17.86 6.48 15.04
CA THR A 115 18.70 6.23 16.23
C THR A 115 19.82 7.25 16.43
N ASP A 116 20.09 8.11 15.45
CA ASP A 116 21.12 9.14 15.57
C ASP A 116 20.80 10.15 16.69
N ALA A 117 21.82 10.57 17.42
CA ALA A 117 21.67 11.50 18.55
C ALA A 117 21.14 12.86 18.08
N SER A 118 21.53 13.31 16.88
CA SER A 118 21.08 14.56 16.30
C SER A 118 19.58 14.54 16.02
N SER A 119 19.07 13.46 15.42
CA SER A 119 17.64 13.32 15.12
C SER A 119 16.82 13.19 16.39
N ARG A 120 17.30 12.45 17.40
CA ARG A 120 16.66 12.37 18.72
C ARG A 120 16.58 13.71 19.43
N SER A 121 17.65 14.51 19.38
CA SER A 121 17.67 15.87 19.94
C SER A 121 16.64 16.77 19.26
N ILE A 122 16.61 16.80 17.92
CA ILE A 122 15.62 17.56 17.14
C ILE A 122 14.19 17.10 17.45
N GLY A 123 13.98 15.79 17.60
CA GLY A 123 12.69 15.21 17.98
C GLY A 123 12.24 15.66 19.36
N ALA A 124 13.14 15.66 20.35
CA ALA A 124 12.85 16.11 21.71
C ALA A 124 12.47 17.61 21.75
N LEU A 125 13.21 18.46 21.00
CA LEU A 125 12.90 19.88 20.88
C LEU A 125 11.51 20.13 20.29
N ASN A 126 11.06 19.27 19.38
CA ASN A 126 9.73 19.35 18.76
C ASN A 126 8.67 18.50 19.49
N LYS A 127 9.00 17.87 20.61
CA LYS A 127 8.13 16.95 21.36
C LYS A 127 7.56 15.80 20.50
N ILE A 128 8.37 15.29 19.56
CA ILE A 128 8.01 14.19 18.68
C ILE A 128 8.64 12.89 19.22
N ASN A 129 7.79 11.90 19.47
CA ASN A 129 8.23 10.55 19.82
C ASN A 129 8.46 9.71 18.56
N PHE A 130 9.63 9.06 18.49
CA PHE A 130 10.01 8.16 17.39
C PHE A 130 9.24 6.84 17.49
N ASN A 131 7.97 6.85 17.07
CA ASN A 131 7.09 5.68 17.07
C ASN A 131 7.08 4.98 15.70
N THR A 132 6.66 3.71 15.66
CA THR A 132 6.47 2.95 14.42
C THR A 132 5.55 3.65 13.42
N ARG A 133 4.51 4.34 13.91
CA ARG A 133 3.60 5.17 13.09
C ARG A 133 4.33 6.35 12.41
N PHE A 134 5.25 6.99 13.11
CA PHE A 134 6.05 8.08 12.54
C PHE A 134 6.96 7.54 11.44
N VAL A 135 7.66 6.44 11.72
CA VAL A 135 8.54 5.76 10.77
C VAL A 135 7.79 5.35 9.49
N MET A 136 6.62 4.74 9.64
CA MET A 136 5.81 4.32 8.49
C MET A 136 5.35 5.52 7.65
N LYS A 137 4.98 6.64 8.29
CA LYS A 137 4.69 7.89 7.58
C LYS A 137 5.91 8.40 6.81
N THR A 138 7.08 8.44 7.45
CA THR A 138 8.33 8.89 6.82
C THR A 138 8.68 8.04 5.60
N LEU A 139 8.59 6.71 5.70
CA LEU A 139 8.84 5.81 4.57
C LEU A 139 7.85 6.04 3.42
N MET A 140 6.56 6.21 3.74
CA MET A 140 5.52 6.54 2.76
C MET A 140 5.71 7.93 2.12
N THR A 141 6.46 8.84 2.74
CA THR A 141 6.82 10.13 2.15
C THR A 141 8.04 10.03 1.24
N ILE A 142 9.08 9.29 1.65
CA ILE A 142 10.34 9.19 0.91
C ILE A 142 10.20 8.32 -0.34
N CYS A 143 9.75 7.07 -0.19
CA CYS A 143 9.70 6.08 -1.27
C CYS A 143 8.37 5.31 -1.29
N PRO A 144 7.22 6.00 -1.48
CA PRO A 144 5.90 5.38 -1.40
C PRO A 144 5.71 4.19 -2.35
N GLY A 145 6.21 4.30 -3.60
CA GLY A 145 6.05 3.24 -4.60
C GLY A 145 6.74 1.93 -4.19
N THR A 146 7.99 2.01 -3.72
CA THR A 146 8.75 0.84 -3.26
C THR A 146 8.09 0.20 -2.05
N VAL A 147 7.64 1.00 -1.06
CA VAL A 147 6.98 0.49 0.15
C VAL A 147 5.67 -0.21 -0.20
N LEU A 148 4.84 0.39 -1.04
CA LEU A 148 3.57 -0.21 -1.48
C LEU A 148 3.79 -1.49 -2.29
N LEU A 149 4.80 -1.53 -3.16
CA LEU A 149 5.14 -2.72 -3.94
C LEU A 149 5.59 -3.88 -3.04
N VAL A 150 6.53 -3.63 -2.12
CA VAL A 150 7.01 -4.66 -1.17
C VAL A 150 5.87 -5.16 -0.29
N PHE A 151 5.04 -4.25 0.21
CA PHE A 151 3.85 -4.62 0.99
C PHE A 151 2.88 -5.49 0.18
N SER A 152 2.59 -5.11 -1.07
CA SER A 152 1.66 -5.85 -1.93
C SER A 152 2.16 -7.26 -2.22
N ILE A 153 3.40 -7.41 -2.69
CA ILE A 153 3.99 -8.73 -3.02
C ILE A 153 4.07 -9.62 -1.78
N SER A 154 4.53 -9.09 -0.64
CA SER A 154 4.58 -9.86 0.61
C SER A 154 3.19 -10.30 1.08
N SER A 155 2.19 -9.41 1.00
CA SER A 155 0.81 -9.75 1.34
C SER A 155 0.22 -10.83 0.43
N TRP A 156 0.55 -10.81 -0.87
CA TRP A 156 0.09 -11.84 -1.82
C TRP A 156 0.63 -13.22 -1.47
N ILE A 157 1.93 -13.32 -1.18
CA ILE A 157 2.57 -14.59 -0.81
C ILE A 157 1.97 -15.15 0.49
N ILE A 158 1.79 -14.31 1.51
CA ILE A 158 1.21 -14.71 2.79
C ILE A 158 -0.25 -15.15 2.64
N ALA A 159 -1.06 -14.36 1.93
CA ALA A 159 -2.47 -14.69 1.71
C ALA A 159 -2.63 -15.96 0.87
N ALA A 160 -1.82 -16.14 -0.18
CA ALA A 160 -1.86 -17.34 -1.02
C ALA A 160 -1.48 -18.59 -0.23
N TRP A 161 -0.43 -18.51 0.58
CA TRP A 161 -0.07 -19.61 1.48
C TRP A 161 -1.19 -19.92 2.49
N THR A 162 -1.82 -18.88 3.05
CA THR A 162 -2.91 -19.04 4.04
C THR A 162 -4.15 -19.68 3.43
N VAL A 163 -4.59 -19.23 2.24
CA VAL A 163 -5.72 -19.85 1.52
C VAL A 163 -5.41 -21.30 1.18
N ARG A 164 -4.21 -21.58 0.66
CA ARG A 164 -3.77 -22.94 0.37
C ARG A 164 -3.89 -23.85 1.59
N VAL A 165 -3.42 -23.40 2.74
CA VAL A 165 -3.48 -24.16 4.00
C VAL A 165 -4.93 -24.37 4.43
N CYS A 166 -5.80 -23.38 4.26
CA CYS A 166 -7.21 -23.49 4.63
C CYS A 166 -8.04 -24.38 3.70
N GLU A 167 -7.76 -24.41 2.40
CA GLU A 167 -8.52 -25.23 1.43
C GLU A 167 -7.94 -26.65 1.26
N ARG A 168 -6.76 -26.94 1.83
CA ARG A 168 -6.02 -28.21 1.64
C ARG A 168 -6.84 -29.48 1.86
N TYR A 169 -7.78 -29.48 2.81
CA TYR A 169 -8.54 -30.68 3.19
C TYR A 169 -9.91 -30.78 2.51
N HIS A 170 -10.38 -29.72 1.84
CA HIS A 170 -11.72 -29.65 1.25
C HIS A 170 -11.71 -29.48 -0.28
N ASP A 171 -10.55 -29.23 -0.88
CA ASP A 171 -10.37 -29.15 -2.33
C ASP A 171 -9.92 -30.50 -2.92
N LYS A 172 -10.89 -31.27 -3.45
CA LYS A 172 -10.64 -32.57 -4.09
C LYS A 172 -10.03 -32.47 -5.49
N GLN A 173 -10.08 -31.29 -6.13
CA GLN A 173 -9.63 -31.09 -7.51
C GLN A 173 -8.22 -30.46 -7.56
N GLU A 174 -7.63 -30.18 -6.40
CA GLU A 174 -6.30 -29.60 -6.18
C GLU A 174 -6.02 -28.27 -6.90
N VAL A 175 -7.07 -27.56 -7.33
CA VAL A 175 -6.91 -26.31 -8.09
C VAL A 175 -6.50 -25.17 -7.16
N THR A 176 -7.18 -25.03 -6.03
CA THR A 176 -6.90 -24.03 -4.99
C THR A 176 -5.86 -24.51 -3.97
N SER A 177 -5.65 -25.82 -3.87
CA SER A 177 -4.59 -26.41 -3.02
C SER A 177 -3.19 -26.28 -3.63
N ASN A 178 -3.09 -25.99 -4.93
CA ASN A 178 -1.84 -25.65 -5.61
C ASN A 178 -1.42 -24.20 -5.33
N PHE A 179 -0.13 -23.96 -5.05
CA PHE A 179 0.37 -22.62 -4.72
C PHE A 179 0.15 -21.61 -5.85
N LEU A 180 0.33 -22.03 -7.11
CA LEU A 180 0.09 -21.18 -8.29
C LEU A 180 -1.39 -20.81 -8.43
N GLY A 181 -2.31 -21.75 -8.16
CA GLY A 181 -3.75 -21.48 -8.16
C GLY A 181 -4.16 -20.54 -7.02
N ALA A 182 -3.61 -20.73 -5.82
CA ALA A 182 -3.83 -19.80 -4.70
C ALA A 182 -3.27 -18.40 -4.98
N MET A 183 -2.10 -18.29 -5.61
CA MET A 183 -1.51 -17.02 -6.05
C MET A 183 -2.39 -16.32 -7.09
N TRP A 184 -2.89 -17.08 -8.08
CA TRP A 184 -3.87 -16.59 -9.06
C TRP A 184 -5.11 -16.02 -8.36
N LEU A 185 -5.78 -16.82 -7.52
CA LEU A 185 -6.97 -16.41 -6.76
C LEU A 185 -6.73 -15.14 -5.92
N ILE A 186 -5.61 -15.07 -5.19
CA ILE A 186 -5.28 -13.91 -4.35
C ILE A 186 -4.99 -12.68 -5.19
N SER A 187 -4.26 -12.80 -6.30
CA SER A 187 -3.95 -11.65 -7.17
C SER A 187 -5.22 -11.03 -7.78
N ILE A 188 -6.14 -11.85 -8.31
CA ILE A 188 -7.41 -11.37 -8.88
C ILE A 188 -8.34 -10.79 -7.81
N THR A 189 -8.30 -11.33 -6.59
CA THR A 189 -9.08 -10.83 -5.45
C THR A 189 -8.52 -9.50 -4.95
N PHE A 190 -7.20 -9.38 -4.81
CA PHE A 190 -6.53 -8.15 -4.38
C PHE A 190 -6.75 -6.99 -5.38
N LEU A 191 -6.73 -7.30 -6.68
CA LEU A 191 -7.03 -6.34 -7.74
C LEU A 191 -8.54 -6.10 -7.93
N SER A 192 -9.40 -6.72 -7.11
CA SER A 192 -10.87 -6.62 -7.20
C SER A 192 -11.46 -6.97 -8.57
N ILE A 193 -10.85 -7.92 -9.29
CA ILE A 193 -11.32 -8.41 -10.59
C ILE A 193 -12.38 -9.51 -10.40
N GLY A 194 -12.02 -10.57 -9.68
CA GLY A 194 -12.95 -11.65 -9.29
C GLY A 194 -13.63 -12.40 -10.44
N TYR A 195 -12.86 -13.08 -11.30
CA TYR A 195 -13.41 -13.85 -12.42
C TYR A 195 -14.42 -14.96 -12.02
N GLY A 196 -14.27 -15.53 -10.81
CA GLY A 196 -15.17 -16.57 -10.30
C GLY A 196 -14.87 -17.98 -10.82
N ASP A 197 -13.75 -18.15 -11.53
CA ASP A 197 -13.20 -19.43 -11.97
C ASP A 197 -12.70 -20.30 -10.80
N MET A 198 -12.19 -19.67 -9.75
CA MET A 198 -11.77 -20.31 -8.50
C MET A 198 -12.40 -19.60 -7.29
N VAL A 199 -12.98 -20.35 -6.35
CA VAL A 199 -13.66 -19.80 -5.17
C VAL A 199 -13.37 -20.67 -3.94
N PRO A 200 -12.98 -20.08 -2.78
CA PRO A 200 -12.73 -20.84 -1.57
C PRO A 200 -14.01 -21.49 -1.03
N HIS A 201 -13.89 -22.72 -0.55
CA HIS A 201 -15.00 -23.48 0.03
C HIS A 201 -15.08 -23.28 1.55
N THR A 202 -13.93 -23.20 2.22
CA THR A 202 -13.88 -23.07 3.68
C THR A 202 -14.18 -21.64 4.16
N TYR A 203 -14.73 -21.53 5.38
CA TYR A 203 -14.92 -20.23 6.02
C TYR A 203 -13.59 -19.50 6.25
N CYS A 204 -12.50 -20.23 6.53
CA CYS A 204 -11.18 -19.64 6.62
C CYS A 204 -10.76 -19.00 5.28
N GLY A 205 -10.80 -19.75 4.18
CA GLY A 205 -10.41 -19.25 2.85
C GLY A 205 -11.25 -18.04 2.43
N LYS A 206 -12.56 -18.08 2.67
CA LYS A 206 -13.45 -16.93 2.45
C LYS A 206 -13.05 -15.71 3.28
N GLY A 207 -12.69 -15.91 4.56
CA GLY A 207 -12.19 -14.85 5.42
C GLY A 207 -10.90 -14.23 4.91
N VAL A 208 -9.95 -15.05 4.43
CA VAL A 208 -8.69 -14.56 3.84
C VAL A 208 -8.94 -13.77 2.55
N CYS A 209 -9.82 -14.25 1.67
CA CYS A 209 -10.20 -13.52 0.45
C CYS A 209 -10.86 -12.17 0.78
N LEU A 210 -11.74 -12.12 1.79
CA LEU A 210 -12.36 -10.86 2.25
C LEU A 210 -11.30 -9.86 2.75
N LEU A 211 -10.39 -10.31 3.62
CA LEU A 211 -9.30 -9.47 4.12
C LEU A 211 -8.39 -8.99 3.00
N THR A 212 -8.08 -9.88 2.04
CA THR A 212 -7.28 -9.56 0.85
C THR A 212 -7.96 -8.47 0.00
N GLY A 213 -9.28 -8.56 -0.21
CA GLY A 213 -10.03 -7.54 -0.94
C GLY A 213 -10.02 -6.18 -0.24
N ILE A 214 -10.21 -6.15 1.09
CA ILE A 214 -10.12 -4.91 1.89
C ILE A 214 -8.73 -4.29 1.80
N MET A 215 -7.68 -5.11 1.94
CA MET A 215 -6.29 -4.67 1.82
C MET A 215 -5.97 -4.15 0.41
N GLY A 216 -6.46 -4.84 -0.63
CA GLY A 216 -6.30 -4.46 -2.02
C GLY A 216 -6.94 -3.11 -2.34
N ALA A 217 -8.19 -2.89 -1.91
CA ALA A 217 -8.87 -1.61 -2.04
C ALA A 217 -8.11 -0.47 -1.34
N GLY A 218 -7.62 -0.72 -0.12
CA GLY A 218 -6.78 0.23 0.63
C GLY A 218 -5.47 0.56 -0.09
N CYS A 219 -4.81 -0.45 -0.65
CA CYS A 219 -3.57 -0.27 -1.42
C CYS A 219 -3.82 0.54 -2.70
N THR A 220 -4.88 0.23 -3.45
CA THR A 220 -5.27 0.98 -4.66
C THR A 220 -5.55 2.44 -4.33
N ALA A 221 -6.28 2.73 -3.23
CA ALA A 221 -6.53 4.09 -2.78
C ALA A 221 -5.24 4.85 -2.45
N LEU A 222 -4.28 4.18 -1.79
CA LEU A 222 -2.97 4.77 -1.49
C LEU A 222 -2.16 5.03 -2.76
N VAL A 223 -2.16 4.11 -3.72
CA VAL A 223 -1.49 4.30 -5.02
C VAL A 223 -2.05 5.52 -5.74
N VAL A 224 -3.37 5.65 -5.84
CA VAL A 224 -4.01 6.83 -6.46
C VAL A 224 -3.58 8.12 -5.76
N ALA A 225 -3.59 8.14 -4.43
CA ALA A 225 -3.16 9.31 -3.65
C ALA A 225 -1.67 9.65 -3.88
N VAL A 226 -0.80 8.65 -4.02
CA VAL A 226 0.63 8.84 -4.32
C VAL A 226 0.83 9.38 -5.73
N VAL A 227 0.15 8.79 -6.72
CA VAL A 227 0.22 9.21 -8.12
C VAL A 227 -0.27 10.64 -8.27
N ALA A 228 -1.40 11.00 -7.64
CA ALA A 228 -1.91 12.38 -7.66
C ALA A 228 -0.88 13.40 -7.14
N ARG A 229 -0.21 13.11 -6.02
CA ARG A 229 0.85 13.98 -5.47
C ARG A 229 2.09 14.06 -6.34
N LYS A 230 2.45 12.97 -7.04
CA LYS A 230 3.62 12.93 -7.93
C LYS A 230 3.37 13.58 -9.29
N LEU A 231 2.12 13.69 -9.72
CA LEU A 231 1.71 14.41 -10.92
C LEU A 231 1.52 15.91 -10.69
N GLU A 232 1.45 16.35 -9.44
CA GLU A 232 1.35 17.77 -9.12
C GLU A 232 2.66 18.48 -9.47
N LEU A 233 2.57 19.46 -10.38
CA LEU A 233 3.72 20.26 -10.79
C LEU A 233 4.27 21.04 -9.59
N THR A 234 5.60 21.02 -9.45
CA THR A 234 6.29 21.86 -8.48
C THR A 234 6.08 23.34 -8.77
N LYS A 235 6.30 24.20 -7.76
CA LYS A 235 6.20 25.66 -7.92
C LYS A 235 7.09 26.19 -9.06
N ALA A 236 8.28 25.61 -9.23
CA ALA A 236 9.21 25.98 -10.30
C ALA A 236 8.71 25.51 -11.67
N GLU A 237 8.27 24.27 -11.81
CA GLU A 237 7.71 23.76 -13.07
C GLU A 237 6.46 24.53 -13.48
N LYS A 238 5.58 24.86 -12.53
CA LYS A 238 4.39 25.68 -12.78
C LYS A 238 4.75 27.08 -13.28
N HIS A 239 5.82 27.68 -12.73
CA HIS A 239 6.31 28.97 -13.21
C HIS A 239 6.82 28.88 -14.66
N VAL A 240 7.64 27.87 -14.97
CA VAL A 240 8.13 27.62 -16.34
C VAL A 240 6.98 27.34 -17.30
N HIS A 241 5.99 26.53 -16.90
CA HIS A 241 4.80 26.24 -17.69
C HIS A 241 4.02 27.52 -18.02
N ASN A 242 3.79 28.38 -17.02
CA ASN A 242 3.09 29.64 -17.24
C ASN A 242 3.85 30.57 -18.19
N PHE A 243 5.17 30.67 -18.04
CA PHE A 243 6.01 31.46 -18.94
C PHE A 243 5.99 30.93 -20.38
N MET A 244 6.04 29.61 -20.56
CA MET A 244 5.91 28.97 -21.86
C MET A 244 4.56 29.28 -22.50
N MET A 245 3.48 29.22 -21.71
CA MET A 245 2.14 29.56 -22.20
C MET A 245 2.01 31.03 -22.62
N ASP A 246 2.54 31.95 -21.82
CA ASP A 246 2.51 33.39 -22.12
C ASP A 246 3.29 33.71 -23.40
N THR A 247 4.45 33.07 -23.58
CA THR A 247 5.24 33.19 -24.82
C THR A 247 4.47 32.69 -26.05
N GLN A 248 3.76 31.56 -25.93
CA GLN A 248 2.93 31.05 -27.02
C GLN A 248 1.73 31.96 -27.32
N LEU A 249 1.04 32.46 -26.28
CA LEU A 249 -0.08 33.39 -26.43
C LEU A 249 0.38 34.67 -27.13
N THR A 250 1.50 35.24 -26.70
CA THR A 250 2.08 36.42 -27.34
C THR A 250 2.37 36.19 -28.84
N LYS A 251 2.89 35.02 -29.21
CA LYS A 251 3.09 34.65 -30.63
C LYS A 251 1.77 34.52 -31.39
N ARG A 252 0.75 33.89 -30.80
CA ARG A 252 -0.58 33.76 -31.42
C ARG A 252 -1.24 35.12 -31.63
N VAL A 253 -1.18 36.01 -30.64
CA VAL A 253 -1.72 37.37 -30.73
C VAL A 253 -1.03 38.15 -31.85
N LYS A 254 0.30 38.09 -31.94
CA LYS A 254 1.05 38.74 -33.05
C LYS A 254 0.64 38.19 -34.42
N ASN A 255 0.49 36.87 -34.55
CA ASN A 255 0.07 36.25 -35.81
C ASN A 255 -1.39 36.59 -36.18
N ALA A 256 -2.30 36.60 -35.20
CA ALA A 256 -3.70 36.98 -35.40
C ALA A 256 -3.79 38.45 -35.81
N ALA A 257 -3.11 39.36 -35.10
CA ALA A 257 -3.04 40.77 -35.46
C ALA A 257 -2.48 41.00 -36.88
N ALA A 258 -1.42 40.28 -37.25
CA ALA A 258 -0.87 40.33 -38.61
C ALA A 258 -1.87 39.83 -39.66
N ASN A 259 -2.62 38.76 -39.37
CA ASN A 259 -3.67 38.25 -40.26
C ASN A 259 -4.82 39.25 -40.40
N VAL A 260 -5.27 39.88 -39.31
CA VAL A 260 -6.30 40.93 -39.33
C VAL A 260 -5.87 42.05 -40.27
N LEU A 261 -4.67 42.62 -40.07
CA LEU A 261 -4.14 43.68 -40.92
C LEU A 261 -4.02 43.24 -42.39
N ARG A 262 -3.51 42.02 -42.64
CA ARG A 262 -3.37 41.45 -43.98
C ARG A 262 -4.72 41.35 -44.69
N GLU A 263 -5.72 40.77 -44.04
CA GLU A 263 -7.04 40.59 -44.65
C GLU A 263 -7.76 41.94 -44.82
N THR A 264 -7.64 42.88 -43.88
CA THR A 264 -8.18 44.24 -44.04
C THR A 264 -7.59 44.94 -45.27
N TRP A 265 -6.28 44.86 -45.46
CA TRP A 265 -5.62 45.45 -46.64
C TRP A 265 -6.05 44.76 -47.94
N LEU A 266 -6.15 43.43 -47.95
CA LEU A 266 -6.60 42.67 -49.13
C LEU A 266 -8.05 43.00 -49.50
N ILE A 267 -8.93 43.20 -48.51
CA ILE A 267 -10.29 43.69 -48.73
C ILE A 267 -10.23 45.08 -49.38
N TYR A 268 -9.50 46.04 -48.80
CA TYR A 268 -9.38 47.39 -49.36
C TYR A 268 -8.84 47.37 -50.80
N LYS A 269 -7.78 46.60 -51.06
CA LYS A 269 -7.18 46.45 -52.40
C LYS A 269 -8.20 45.92 -53.41
N HIS A 270 -8.88 44.82 -53.11
CA HIS A 270 -9.82 44.20 -54.05
C HIS A 270 -11.15 44.95 -54.19
N THR A 271 -11.47 45.88 -53.29
CA THR A 271 -12.66 46.74 -53.37
C THR A 271 -12.39 48.10 -54.04
N LYS A 272 -11.22 48.71 -53.86
CA LYS A 272 -10.95 50.10 -54.27
C LYS A 272 -9.83 50.29 -55.30
N LEU A 273 -8.84 49.40 -55.36
CA LEU A 273 -7.63 49.59 -56.18
C LEU A 273 -7.64 48.81 -57.51
N VAL A 274 -8.66 47.99 -57.78
CA VAL A 274 -8.77 47.16 -58.99
C VAL A 274 -9.83 47.72 -59.94
N LYS A 275 -9.54 47.76 -61.24
CA LYS A 275 -10.45 48.29 -62.29
C LYS A 275 -11.77 47.52 -62.44
N LYS A 276 -11.78 46.21 -62.15
CA LYS A 276 -12.99 45.35 -62.18
C LYS A 276 -13.06 44.53 -60.89
N ILE A 277 -14.16 44.66 -60.16
CA ILE A 277 -14.34 44.07 -58.82
C ILE A 277 -14.79 42.61 -58.96
N ASP A 278 -14.14 41.72 -58.22
CA ASP A 278 -14.55 40.32 -58.03
C ASP A 278 -15.17 40.12 -56.64
N HIS A 279 -16.50 40.04 -56.59
CA HIS A 279 -17.26 39.88 -55.36
C HIS A 279 -17.05 38.53 -54.66
N ALA A 280 -16.62 37.48 -55.36
CA ALA A 280 -16.33 36.18 -54.73
C ALA A 280 -15.01 36.26 -53.93
N LYS A 281 -14.01 36.93 -54.49
CA LYS A 281 -12.69 37.11 -53.85
C LYS A 281 -12.77 38.03 -52.64
N VAL A 282 -13.52 39.12 -52.72
CA VAL A 282 -13.77 40.03 -51.56
C VAL A 282 -14.48 39.29 -50.42
N ARG A 283 -15.54 38.51 -50.70
CA ARG A 283 -16.23 37.72 -49.67
C ARG A 283 -15.32 36.69 -49.00
N THR A 284 -14.39 36.11 -49.75
CA THR A 284 -13.40 35.17 -49.20
C THR A 284 -12.48 35.85 -48.18
N HIS A 285 -11.96 37.04 -48.51
CA HIS A 285 -11.13 37.81 -47.57
C HIS A 285 -11.93 38.36 -46.39
N GLN A 286 -13.19 38.77 -46.58
CA GLN A 286 -14.08 39.15 -45.47
C GLN A 286 -14.34 38.00 -44.49
N ARG A 287 -14.56 36.77 -44.99
CA ARG A 287 -14.67 35.58 -44.13
C ARG A 287 -13.39 35.32 -43.34
N LYS A 288 -12.23 35.41 -43.99
CA LYS A 288 -10.92 35.22 -43.33
C LYS A 288 -10.63 36.30 -42.30
N PHE A 289 -11.01 37.55 -42.57
CA PHE A 289 -10.93 38.67 -41.62
C PHE A 289 -11.80 38.43 -40.38
N LEU A 290 -13.07 38.06 -40.56
CA LEU A 290 -13.97 37.75 -39.45
C LEU A 290 -13.44 36.55 -38.62
N GLN A 291 -12.88 35.54 -39.29
CA GLN A 291 -12.22 34.42 -38.62
C GLN A 291 -10.99 34.86 -37.81
N ALA A 292 -10.17 35.76 -38.34
CA ALA A 292 -8.97 36.27 -37.67
C ALA A 292 -9.27 37.19 -36.47
N ILE A 293 -10.43 37.87 -36.45
CA ILE A 293 -10.91 38.65 -35.29
C ILE A 293 -11.46 37.75 -34.20
N HIS A 294 -12.08 36.62 -34.58
CA HIS A 294 -12.71 35.71 -33.64
C HIS A 294 -11.72 34.71 -32.99
N GLN A 295 -10.55 34.49 -33.62
CA GLN A 295 -9.45 33.67 -33.10
C GLN A 295 -8.62 34.39 -32.02
#